data_AF-A0A382UEZ0-F1
#
_entry.id   AF-A0A382UEZ0-F1
#
_cell.length_a   1.000
_cell.length_b   1.000
_cell.length_c   1.000
_cell.angle_alpha   90.00
_cell.angle_beta   90.00
_cell.angle_gamma   90.00
#
_symmetry.space_group_name_H-M   'P 1'
#
loop_
_entity.id
_entity.type
_entity.pdbx_description
1 polymer ?
#
loop_
_entity_poly.entity_id
_entity_poly.type
_entity_poly.pdbx_seq_one_letter_code
_entity_poly.pdbx_strand_id
1 'polypeptide(L)'
;YRVLERLNLDVHSPFFQRIKTTTTKGLDTVLIQDTSVLKMIENSFENGALAKFGDSYSDIHKFLSNYWEAVQQQYGYAWDMKPRESRLTHGVGIVSLGYIMDAISYKLSDRWSTPPTSIFLKELALLGNDIAWTEGTWKFSNKMMLPWNELQNTARHIELVTNFLIRRYRI
;
A
#
# COMPACT_ATOMS: atom_id res chain seq x y z
N TYR A 1 -5.22 -0.46 15.99
CA TYR A 1 -6.66 -0.27 15.69
C TYR A 1 -7.08 1.19 15.48
N ARG A 2 -6.85 2.12 16.42
CA ARG A 2 -7.30 3.53 16.29
C ARG A 2 -6.90 4.23 14.98
N VAL A 3 -5.66 4.04 14.51
CA VAL A 3 -5.18 4.60 13.23
C VAL A 3 -5.98 4.07 12.04
N LEU A 4 -6.25 2.77 12.00
CA LEU A 4 -7.05 2.13 10.96
C LEU A 4 -8.49 2.66 10.95
N GLU A 5 -9.11 2.78 12.13
CA GLU A 5 -10.47 3.34 12.23
C GLU A 5 -10.52 4.76 11.69
N ARG A 6 -9.53 5.60 12.02
CA ARG A 6 -9.47 6.96 11.50
C ARG A 6 -9.33 6.99 9.99
N LEU A 7 -8.44 6.17 9.42
CA LEU A 7 -8.29 6.03 7.97
C LEU A 7 -9.60 5.58 7.30
N ASN A 8 -10.42 4.77 7.97
CA ASN A 8 -11.68 4.28 7.41
C ASN A 8 -12.85 5.27 7.57
N LEU A 9 -12.79 6.20 8.54
CA LEU A 9 -13.87 7.13 8.88
C LEU A 9 -13.66 8.55 8.37
N ASP A 10 -12.42 8.95 8.07
CA ASP A 10 -12.11 10.28 7.55
C ASP A 10 -12.48 10.38 6.06
N VAL A 11 -13.38 11.29 5.69
CA VAL A 11 -13.86 11.47 4.30
C VAL A 11 -12.75 11.90 3.33
N HIS A 12 -11.68 12.49 3.84
CA HIS A 12 -10.51 12.87 3.05
C HIS A 12 -9.46 11.76 2.97
N SER A 13 -9.67 10.64 3.67
CA SER A 13 -8.77 9.49 3.57
C SER A 13 -9.02 8.69 2.30
N PRO A 14 -7.96 8.23 1.60
CA PRO A 14 -8.08 7.31 0.47
C PRO A 14 -8.70 5.96 0.86
N PHE A 15 -8.78 5.65 2.17
CA PHE A 15 -9.39 4.44 2.71
C PHE A 15 -10.83 4.63 3.20
N PHE A 16 -11.43 5.82 3.04
CA PHE A 16 -12.78 6.11 3.54
C PHE A 16 -13.79 5.03 3.12
N GLN A 17 -14.34 4.31 4.10
CA GLN A 17 -15.30 3.21 3.91
C GLN A 17 -14.83 2.07 2.99
N ARG A 18 -13.51 1.85 2.88
CA ARG A 18 -12.92 0.81 2.03
C ARG A 18 -12.34 -0.36 2.81
N ILE A 19 -12.12 -0.20 4.12
CA ILE A 19 -11.55 -1.22 4.98
C ILE A 19 -12.67 -2.02 5.63
N LYS A 20 -12.61 -3.35 5.53
CA LYS A 20 -13.61 -4.29 6.07
C LYS A 20 -13.56 -4.36 7.59
N THR A 21 -14.27 -3.47 8.25
CA THR A 21 -14.48 -3.47 9.70
C THR A 21 -15.86 -4.01 10.06
N THR A 22 -16.10 -4.35 11.32
CA THR A 22 -17.44 -4.80 11.79
C THR A 22 -18.55 -3.80 11.43
N THR A 23 -18.26 -2.51 11.41
CA THR A 23 -19.20 -1.42 11.12
C THR A 23 -19.44 -1.15 9.63
N THR A 24 -18.55 -1.61 8.75
CA THR A 24 -18.62 -1.35 7.29
C THR A 24 -18.90 -2.61 6.47
N LYS A 25 -18.85 -3.81 7.09
CA LYS A 25 -19.22 -5.09 6.47
C LYS A 25 -20.61 -4.98 5.83
N GLY A 26 -20.66 -4.99 4.50
CA GLY A 26 -21.89 -4.94 3.71
C GLY A 26 -21.96 -3.79 2.70
N LEU A 27 -21.08 -2.79 2.79
CA LEU A 27 -20.98 -1.74 1.76
C LEU A 27 -20.19 -2.25 0.54
N ASP A 28 -20.66 -1.94 -0.67
CA ASP A 28 -19.97 -2.30 -1.91
C ASP A 28 -18.60 -1.61 -2.06
N THR A 29 -18.39 -0.50 -1.36
CA THR A 29 -17.12 0.24 -1.28
C THR A 29 -16.05 -0.50 -0.48
N VAL A 30 -16.41 -1.51 0.31
CA VAL A 30 -15.46 -2.26 1.14
C VAL A 30 -14.69 -3.28 0.31
N LEU A 31 -13.49 -2.89 -0.08
CA LEU A 31 -12.64 -3.67 -0.95
C LEU A 31 -11.45 -4.30 -0.19
N ILE A 32 -11.01 -3.75 0.94
CA ILE A 32 -9.73 -4.11 1.55
C ILE A 32 -9.93 -4.80 2.90
N GLN A 33 -9.22 -5.91 3.17
CA GLN A 33 -9.28 -6.58 4.48
C GLN A 33 -8.53 -5.75 5.53
N ASP A 34 -9.17 -5.54 6.68
CA ASP A 34 -8.61 -4.84 7.85
C ASP A 34 -7.26 -5.44 8.29
N THR A 35 -7.17 -6.76 8.36
CA THR A 35 -5.95 -7.49 8.73
C THR A 35 -4.75 -7.15 7.85
N SER A 36 -4.97 -6.83 6.57
CA SER A 36 -3.87 -6.45 5.66
C SER A 36 -3.39 -5.02 5.93
N VAL A 37 -4.30 -4.10 6.25
CA VAL A 37 -3.96 -2.73 6.62
C VAL A 37 -3.29 -2.70 8.00
N LEU A 38 -3.78 -3.47 8.97
CA LEU A 38 -3.14 -3.61 10.28
C LEU A 38 -1.71 -4.11 10.14
N LYS A 39 -1.52 -5.20 9.40
CA LYS A 39 -0.19 -5.76 9.16
C LYS A 39 0.76 -4.76 8.49
N MET A 40 0.28 -4.00 7.51
CA MET A 40 1.06 -2.94 6.87
C MET A 40 1.49 -1.86 7.88
N ILE A 41 0.57 -1.40 8.73
CA ILE A 41 0.84 -0.39 9.76
C ILE A 41 1.83 -0.94 10.80
N GLU A 42 1.60 -2.17 11.31
CA GLU A 42 2.44 -2.85 12.30
C GLU A 42 3.88 -3.02 11.78
N ASN A 43 4.06 -3.52 10.56
CA ASN A 43 5.38 -3.65 9.94
C ASN A 43 6.15 -2.32 9.88
N SER A 44 5.45 -1.23 9.54
CA SER A 44 6.06 0.10 9.43
C SER A 44 6.37 0.73 10.80
N PHE A 45 5.62 0.38 11.85
CA PHE A 45 5.97 0.77 13.22
C PHE A 45 7.19 0.04 13.75
N GLU A 46 7.34 -1.25 13.44
CA GLU A 46 8.45 -2.05 13.95
C GLU A 46 9.79 -1.63 13.33
N ASN A 47 9.86 -1.47 12.01
CA ASN A 47 11.11 -1.27 11.29
C ASN A 47 11.00 -0.30 10.10
N GLY A 48 10.00 0.59 10.10
CA GLY A 48 9.68 1.42 8.96
C GLY A 48 9.49 2.90 9.26
N ALA A 49 8.80 3.57 8.35
CA ALA A 49 8.61 5.01 8.37
C ALA A 49 7.75 5.50 9.53
N LEU A 50 6.84 4.65 10.06
CA LEU A 50 5.95 5.05 11.14
C LEU A 50 6.65 5.10 12.51
N ALA A 51 7.75 4.37 12.70
CA ALA A 51 8.50 4.31 13.96
C ALA A 51 8.93 5.72 14.47
N LYS A 52 9.18 6.66 13.56
CA LYS A 52 9.65 8.02 13.89
C LYS A 52 8.56 8.94 14.47
N PHE A 53 7.28 8.59 14.34
CA PHE A 53 6.17 9.44 14.78
C PHE A 53 5.70 9.15 16.21
N GLY A 54 6.29 8.14 16.88
CA GLY A 54 5.86 7.70 18.20
C GLY A 54 4.35 7.45 18.24
N ASP A 55 3.66 8.04 19.21
CA ASP A 55 2.21 7.92 19.39
C ASP A 55 1.41 9.09 18.74
N SER A 56 2.05 9.90 17.87
CA SER A 56 1.38 11.04 17.23
C SER A 56 0.36 10.60 16.16
N TYR A 57 -0.87 10.34 16.59
CA TYR A 57 -1.96 9.89 15.72
C TYR A 57 -2.22 10.81 14.53
N SER A 58 -2.14 12.13 14.72
CA SER A 58 -2.37 13.10 13.63
C SER A 58 -1.29 13.02 12.55
N ASP A 59 -0.03 12.86 12.97
CA ASP A 59 1.09 12.79 12.02
C ASP A 59 1.10 11.46 11.28
N ILE A 60 0.84 10.35 11.98
CA ILE A 60 0.69 9.02 11.38
C ILE A 60 -0.46 9.03 10.36
N HIS A 61 -1.63 9.56 10.74
CA HIS A 61 -2.77 9.65 9.85
C HIS A 61 -2.45 10.48 8.61
N LYS A 62 -1.89 11.67 8.78
CA LYS A 62 -1.49 12.55 7.66
C LYS A 62 -0.48 11.86 6.73
N PHE A 63 0.52 11.20 7.30
CA PHE A 63 1.54 10.49 6.55
C PHE A 63 0.94 9.35 5.71
N LEU A 64 0.10 8.51 6.32
CA LEU A 64 -0.58 7.42 5.62
C LEU A 64 -1.54 7.96 4.55
N SER A 65 -2.33 8.99 4.85
CA SER A 65 -3.23 9.60 3.87
C SER A 65 -2.46 10.14 2.67
N ASN A 66 -1.36 10.87 2.88
CA ASN A 66 -0.54 11.40 1.78
C ASN A 66 0.04 10.28 0.89
N TYR A 67 0.54 9.20 1.49
CA TYR A 67 1.11 8.09 0.73
C TYR A 67 0.04 7.33 -0.05
N TRP A 68 -1.06 6.96 0.60
CA TRP A 68 -2.10 6.14 -0.03
C TRP A 68 -2.94 6.94 -1.04
N GLU A 69 -3.06 8.25 -0.89
CA GLU A 69 -3.61 9.13 -1.92
C GLU A 69 -2.71 9.12 -3.16
N ALA A 70 -1.39 9.12 -2.99
CA ALA A 70 -0.46 9.00 -4.12
C ALA A 70 -0.55 7.61 -4.79
N VAL A 71 -0.74 6.53 -4.02
CA VAL A 71 -1.01 5.19 -4.58
C VAL A 71 -2.31 5.16 -5.38
N GLN A 72 -3.38 5.76 -4.86
CA GLN A 72 -4.65 5.89 -5.56
C GLN A 72 -4.51 6.70 -6.85
N GLN A 73 -3.74 7.79 -6.85
CA GLN A 73 -3.50 8.58 -8.06
C GLN A 73 -2.67 7.81 -9.11
N GLN A 74 -1.63 7.08 -8.68
CA GLN A 74 -0.75 6.33 -9.58
C GLN A 74 -1.43 5.08 -10.18
N TYR A 75 -2.23 4.37 -9.39
CA TYR A 75 -2.82 3.08 -9.77
C TYR A 75 -4.35 3.07 -9.63
N GLY A 76 -5.02 4.19 -9.91
CA GLY A 76 -6.45 4.39 -9.63
C GLY A 76 -7.36 3.27 -10.14
N TYR A 77 -7.14 2.81 -11.37
CA TYR A 77 -7.91 1.68 -11.93
C TYR A 77 -7.79 0.41 -11.07
N ALA A 78 -6.56 0.02 -10.71
CA ALA A 78 -6.33 -1.15 -9.86
C ALA A 78 -6.75 -0.92 -8.40
N TRP A 79 -6.71 0.34 -7.92
CA TRP A 79 -7.17 0.71 -6.59
C TRP A 79 -8.68 0.50 -6.45
N ASP A 80 -9.51 0.88 -7.44
CA ASP A 80 -10.97 0.81 -7.32
C ASP A 80 -11.59 -0.57 -7.56
N MET A 81 -10.78 -1.56 -7.90
CA MET A 81 -11.22 -2.94 -8.15
C MET A 81 -11.25 -3.80 -6.88
N LYS A 82 -12.13 -4.82 -6.87
CA LYS A 82 -12.22 -5.80 -5.78
C LYS A 82 -10.94 -6.65 -5.70
N PRO A 83 -10.59 -7.22 -4.53
CA PRO A 83 -9.39 -8.06 -4.38
C PRO A 83 -9.30 -9.28 -5.31
N ARG A 84 -10.44 -9.72 -5.88
CA ARG A 84 -10.50 -10.81 -6.87
C ARG A 84 -10.11 -10.34 -8.27
N GLU A 85 -10.19 -9.04 -8.52
CA GLU A 85 -9.95 -8.37 -9.80
C GLU A 85 -8.65 -7.56 -9.78
N SER A 86 -8.13 -7.24 -8.59
CA SER A 86 -6.89 -6.51 -8.39
C SER A 86 -6.08 -7.06 -7.22
N ARG A 87 -4.81 -7.39 -7.50
CA ARG A 87 -3.83 -7.74 -6.47
C ARG A 87 -3.31 -6.54 -5.69
N LEU A 88 -3.59 -5.32 -6.14
CA LEU A 88 -3.26 -4.11 -5.41
C LEU A 88 -4.12 -3.96 -4.15
N THR A 89 -5.45 -4.16 -4.27
CA THR A 89 -6.38 -4.10 -3.11
C THR A 89 -6.41 -5.39 -2.29
N HIS A 90 -5.80 -6.45 -2.83
CA HIS A 90 -5.55 -7.68 -2.09
C HIS A 90 -4.48 -7.47 -1.01
N GLY A 91 -4.46 -8.33 0.02
CA GLY A 91 -3.53 -8.20 1.13
C GLY A 91 -2.05 -8.21 0.71
N VAL A 92 -1.72 -8.95 -0.35
CA VAL A 92 -0.36 -8.96 -0.92
C VAL A 92 0.08 -7.58 -1.40
N GLY A 93 -0.78 -6.86 -2.14
CA GLY A 93 -0.48 -5.52 -2.65
C GLY A 93 -0.40 -4.48 -1.53
N ILE A 94 -1.37 -4.50 -0.61
CA ILE A 94 -1.42 -3.55 0.51
C ILE A 94 -0.15 -3.65 1.37
N VAL A 95 0.26 -4.86 1.73
CA VAL A 95 1.45 -5.06 2.58
C VAL A 95 2.73 -4.76 1.79
N SER A 96 2.84 -5.19 0.53
CA SER A 96 4.03 -4.91 -0.29
C SER A 96 4.23 -3.43 -0.59
N LEU A 97 3.16 -2.68 -0.84
CA LEU A 97 3.23 -1.22 -0.99
C LEU A 97 3.57 -0.53 0.34
N GLY A 98 3.16 -1.09 1.48
CA GLY A 98 3.65 -0.66 2.80
C GLY A 98 5.18 -0.66 2.92
N TYR A 99 5.85 -1.70 2.43
CA TYR A 99 7.32 -1.72 2.41
C TYR A 99 7.92 -0.71 1.41
N ILE A 100 7.22 -0.41 0.31
CA ILE A 100 7.64 0.66 -0.62
C ILE A 100 7.51 2.04 0.04
N MET A 101 6.44 2.29 0.79
CA MET A 101 6.28 3.50 1.60
C MET A 101 7.49 3.71 2.51
N ASP A 102 7.93 2.66 3.22
CA ASP A 102 9.09 2.70 4.10
C ASP A 102 10.38 3.02 3.32
N ALA A 103 10.61 2.36 2.19
CA ALA A 103 11.78 2.59 1.35
C ALA A 103 11.84 4.00 0.75
N ILE A 104 10.71 4.53 0.29
CA ILE A 104 10.60 5.92 -0.20
C ILE A 104 10.89 6.89 0.94
N SER A 105 10.28 6.66 2.10
CA SER A 105 10.39 7.57 3.24
C SER A 105 11.79 7.59 3.83
N TYR A 106 12.50 6.46 3.81
CA TYR A 106 13.90 6.39 4.16
C TYR A 106 14.76 7.24 3.21
N LYS A 107 14.55 7.13 1.89
CA LYS A 107 15.27 7.96 0.90
C LYS A 107 15.02 9.47 1.09
N LEU A 108 13.82 9.84 1.53
CA LEU A 108 13.40 11.24 1.69
C LEU A 108 13.66 11.82 3.09
N SER A 109 14.20 11.04 4.02
CA SER A 109 14.25 11.40 5.45
C SER A 109 14.99 12.71 5.74
N ASP A 110 16.01 13.03 4.93
CA ASP A 110 16.82 14.23 5.12
C ASP A 110 16.06 15.53 4.80
N ARG A 111 14.96 15.43 4.05
CA ARG A 111 14.17 16.57 3.57
C ARG A 111 12.76 16.60 4.14
N TRP A 112 12.19 15.44 4.44
CA TRP A 112 10.78 15.33 4.79
C TRP A 112 10.54 14.35 5.95
N SER A 113 9.95 14.85 7.03
CA SER A 113 9.33 13.97 8.04
C SER A 113 8.04 13.36 7.47
N THR A 114 7.16 14.20 6.92
CA THR A 114 5.93 13.79 6.26
C THR A 114 5.88 14.33 4.84
N PRO A 115 6.33 13.56 3.83
CA PRO A 115 6.28 14.00 2.45
C PRO A 115 4.84 14.32 2.03
N PRO A 116 4.60 15.38 1.25
CA PRO A 116 3.29 15.65 0.68
C PRO A 116 2.95 14.61 -0.42
N THR A 117 1.67 14.42 -0.72
CA THR A 117 1.16 13.48 -1.74
C THR A 117 1.90 13.59 -3.07
N SER A 118 2.15 14.82 -3.54
CA SER A 118 2.85 15.06 -4.82
C SER A 118 4.30 14.56 -4.86
N ILE A 119 4.97 14.48 -3.70
CA ILE A 119 6.32 13.92 -3.61
C ILE A 119 6.27 12.40 -3.59
N PHE A 120 5.33 11.79 -2.84
CA PHE A 120 5.12 10.35 -2.91
C PHE A 120 4.73 9.88 -4.31
N LEU A 121 3.87 10.64 -4.99
CA LEU A 121 3.46 10.33 -6.37
C LEU A 121 4.65 10.31 -7.32
N LYS A 122 5.56 11.29 -7.23
CA LYS A 122 6.78 11.34 -8.04
C LYS A 122 7.67 10.11 -7.81
N GLU A 123 7.81 9.66 -6.57
CA GLU A 123 8.62 8.48 -6.24
C GLU A 123 7.92 7.18 -6.66
N LEU A 124 6.59 7.07 -6.50
CA LEU A 124 5.80 5.94 -6.97
C LEU A 124 5.80 5.82 -8.49
N ALA A 125 5.85 6.94 -9.23
CA ALA A 125 5.94 6.94 -10.69
C ALA A 125 7.21 6.26 -11.22
N LEU A 126 8.29 6.19 -10.42
CA LEU A 126 9.51 5.46 -10.77
C LEU A 126 9.28 3.94 -10.87
N LEU A 127 8.25 3.41 -10.20
CA LEU A 127 7.83 2.02 -10.37
C LEU A 127 7.20 1.75 -11.74
N GLY A 128 6.77 2.79 -12.46
CA GLY A 128 6.04 2.65 -13.73
C GLY A 128 4.56 2.28 -13.57
N ASN A 129 3.86 2.23 -14.71
CA ASN A 129 2.42 1.96 -14.78
C ASN A 129 2.09 0.51 -15.14
N ASP A 130 3.09 -0.26 -15.56
CA ASP A 130 3.02 -1.62 -16.11
C ASP A 130 3.18 -2.72 -15.04
N ILE A 131 2.72 -2.43 -13.81
CA ILE A 131 2.67 -3.44 -12.75
C ILE A 131 1.44 -4.32 -12.96
N ALA A 132 1.63 -5.64 -12.93
CA ALA A 132 0.60 -6.66 -13.17
C ALA A 132 -0.43 -6.78 -12.02
N TRP A 133 -1.02 -5.66 -11.60
CA TRP A 133 -2.02 -5.63 -10.53
C TRP A 133 -3.34 -6.27 -10.93
N THR A 134 -3.78 -6.06 -12.18
CA THR A 134 -5.11 -6.45 -12.67
C THR A 134 -5.06 -7.39 -13.86
N GLU A 135 -3.95 -7.43 -14.59
CA GLU A 135 -3.80 -8.25 -15.78
C GLU A 135 -2.33 -8.58 -16.07
N GLY A 136 -2.11 -9.46 -17.05
CA GLY A 136 -0.78 -9.84 -17.49
C GLY A 136 -0.08 -10.82 -16.55
N THR A 137 1.23 -10.62 -16.36
CA THR A 137 2.09 -11.60 -15.70
C THR A 137 3.17 -10.89 -14.90
N TRP A 138 3.32 -11.28 -13.64
CA TRP A 138 4.44 -10.89 -12.79
C TRP A 138 5.71 -11.57 -13.28
N LYS A 139 6.70 -10.78 -13.71
CA LYS A 139 8.00 -11.27 -14.16
C LYS A 139 9.05 -11.05 -13.07
N PHE A 140 9.06 -11.92 -12.06
CA PHE A 140 9.97 -11.81 -10.91
C PHE A 140 11.44 -12.08 -11.27
N SER A 141 11.65 -12.95 -12.26
CA SER A 141 12.94 -13.22 -12.92
C SER A 141 12.71 -13.93 -14.27
N ASN A 142 13.77 -14.14 -15.04
CA ASN A 142 13.70 -14.92 -16.30
C ASN A 142 13.16 -16.34 -16.13
N LYS A 143 13.22 -16.90 -14.91
CA LYS A 143 12.77 -18.27 -14.60
C LYS A 143 11.51 -18.32 -13.73
N MET A 144 11.02 -17.17 -13.28
CA MET A 144 9.88 -17.09 -12.37
C MET A 144 8.88 -16.06 -12.87
N MET A 145 7.80 -16.58 -13.45
CA MET A 145 6.67 -15.81 -13.92
C MET A 145 5.40 -16.37 -13.30
N LEU A 146 4.49 -15.49 -12.88
CA LEU A 146 3.18 -15.87 -12.37
C LEU A 146 2.10 -15.02 -13.05
N PRO A 147 0.98 -15.60 -13.49
CA PRO A 147 -0.20 -14.82 -13.88
C PRO A 147 -0.56 -13.80 -12.80
N TRP A 148 -1.10 -12.65 -13.20
CA TRP A 148 -1.38 -11.52 -12.31
C TRP A 148 -2.19 -11.93 -11.07
N ASN A 149 -3.10 -12.90 -11.21
CA ASN A 149 -4.02 -13.38 -10.19
C ASN A 149 -3.52 -14.59 -9.38
N GLU A 150 -2.30 -15.10 -9.57
CA GLU A 150 -1.81 -16.26 -8.79
C GLU A 150 -1.27 -15.86 -7.40
N LEU A 151 -1.11 -14.56 -7.13
CA LEU A 151 -0.57 -14.07 -5.86
C LEU A 151 -1.56 -14.22 -4.69
N GLN A 152 -1.26 -15.15 -3.79
CA GLN A 152 -1.91 -15.32 -2.49
C GLN A 152 -1.33 -14.42 -1.39
N ASN A 153 -2.09 -14.18 -0.32
CA ASN A 153 -1.67 -13.38 0.85
C ASN A 153 -0.80 -14.21 1.82
N THR A 154 0.32 -14.73 1.34
CA THR A 154 1.28 -15.52 2.12
C THR A 154 2.58 -14.75 2.31
N ALA A 155 3.33 -15.05 3.37
CA ALA A 155 4.62 -14.37 3.64
C ALA A 155 5.57 -14.44 2.43
N ARG A 156 5.67 -15.62 1.80
CA ARG A 156 6.48 -15.84 0.59
C ARG A 156 6.08 -14.94 -0.58
N HIS A 157 4.78 -14.81 -0.85
CA HIS A 157 4.33 -13.98 -1.98
C HIS A 157 4.44 -12.49 -1.68
N ILE A 158 4.17 -12.07 -0.44
CA ILE A 158 4.41 -10.68 -0.01
C ILE A 158 5.89 -10.34 -0.22
N GLU A 159 6.80 -11.17 0.28
CA GLU A 159 8.24 -10.97 0.11
C GLU A 159 8.64 -10.91 -1.37
N LEU A 160 8.09 -11.83 -2.19
CA LEU A 160 8.36 -11.88 -3.62
C LEU A 160 7.94 -10.59 -4.35
N VAL A 161 6.73 -10.09 -4.07
CA VAL A 161 6.19 -8.84 -4.65
C VAL A 161 6.97 -7.63 -4.13
N THR A 162 7.22 -7.57 -2.82
CA THR A 162 8.03 -6.50 -2.22
C THR A 162 9.40 -6.42 -2.86
N ASN A 163 10.12 -7.56 -2.99
CA ASN A 163 11.44 -7.60 -3.60
C ASN A 163 11.43 -7.22 -5.08
N PHE A 164 10.34 -7.50 -5.79
CA PHE A 164 10.15 -7.06 -7.18
C PHE A 164 9.97 -5.54 -7.27
N LEU A 165 9.08 -4.98 -6.45
CA LEU A 165 8.82 -3.54 -6.42
C LEU A 165 10.07 -2.76 -5.94
N ILE A 166 10.76 -3.23 -4.90
CA ILE A 166 12.00 -2.61 -4.41
C ILE A 166 13.09 -2.62 -5.48
N ARG A 167 13.25 -3.75 -6.19
CA ARG A 167 14.18 -3.80 -7.33
C ARG A 167 13.81 -2.73 -8.34
N ARG A 168 12.53 -2.66 -8.73
CA ARG A 168 12.04 -1.68 -9.72
C ARG A 168 12.19 -0.22 -9.30
N TYR A 169 12.01 0.08 -8.02
CA TYR A 169 12.19 1.42 -7.46
C TYR A 169 13.68 1.85 -7.39
N ARG A 170 14.59 0.89 -7.24
CA ARG A 170 16.04 1.12 -7.24
C ARG A 170 16.66 1.10 -8.64
N ILE A 171 15.85 0.93 -9.69
CA ILE A 171 16.28 1.02 -11.10
C ILE A 171 16.51 2.48 -11.47
#